data_AF-A0A0F6W7S9-F1
#
_entry.id   AF-A0A0F6W7S9-F1
#
_cell.length_a   1.000
_cell.length_b   1.000
_cell.length_c   1.000
_cell.angle_alpha   90.00
_cell.angle_beta   90.00
_cell.angle_gamma   90.00
#
_symmetry.space_group_name_H-M   'P 1'
#
loop_
_entity.id
_entity.type
_entity.pdbx_description
1 polymer ?
#
loop_
_entity_poly.entity_id
_entity_poly.type
_entity_poly.pdbx_seq_one_letter_code
_entity_poly.pdbx_strand_id
1 'polypeptide(L)'
;MHDDIRDPVPALAREILDLYRGPLTDVRFPDLDRAILETAEAELIEAQRTLEAAERALEAARAVVAERTATLTAKAQRGLSYAKVFTEDQPELRERVTAIAALASVVRRAEPARDEAAAANAPKKRGRPRKIREEDGGAPLFADGAPSTDLEVDGELADSEAA
;
A
#
# COMPACT_ATOMS: atom_id res chain seq x y z
N MET A 1 15.66 2.32 -7.60
CA MET A 1 16.47 2.84 -8.72
C MET A 1 15.98 2.13 -9.98
N HIS A 2 15.09 2.76 -10.73
CA HIS A 2 14.61 2.27 -12.02
C HIS A 2 15.02 3.28 -13.11
N ASP A 3 16.31 3.61 -13.17
CA ASP A 3 16.92 4.14 -14.39
C ASP A 3 17.27 2.94 -15.28
N ASP A 4 16.26 2.12 -15.60
CA ASP A 4 16.40 1.25 -16.76
C ASP A 4 16.27 2.18 -17.95
N ILE A 5 17.42 2.46 -18.54
CA ILE A 5 17.68 3.26 -19.73
C ILE A 5 16.73 2.78 -20.84
N ARG A 6 15.49 3.29 -20.81
CA ARG A 6 14.61 3.28 -21.97
C ARG A 6 15.16 4.37 -22.86
N ASP A 7 16.22 4.03 -23.57
CA ASP A 7 16.73 4.90 -24.61
C ASP A 7 15.53 5.24 -25.54
N PRO A 8 15.14 6.53 -25.59
CA PRO A 8 13.88 6.95 -26.19
C PRO A 8 13.90 6.80 -27.71
N VAL A 9 15.09 6.65 -28.31
CA VAL A 9 15.26 6.57 -29.76
C VAL A 9 14.79 5.19 -30.23
N PRO A 10 13.82 5.08 -31.15
CA PRO A 10 13.37 3.79 -31.67
C PRO A 10 14.52 3.01 -32.33
N ALA A 11 14.53 1.68 -32.21
CA ALA A 11 15.59 0.83 -32.75
C ALA A 11 15.83 1.07 -34.26
N LEU A 12 14.75 1.20 -35.05
CA LEU A 12 14.84 1.53 -36.47
C LEU A 12 15.56 2.87 -36.72
N ALA A 13 15.27 3.89 -35.91
CA ALA A 13 15.89 5.21 -36.07
C ALA A 13 17.39 5.15 -35.76
N ARG A 14 17.82 4.31 -34.81
CA ARG A 14 19.25 4.08 -34.52
C ARG A 14 19.98 3.41 -35.67
N GLU A 15 19.40 2.34 -36.22
CA GLU A 15 19.97 1.66 -37.40
C GLU A 15 20.14 2.64 -38.58
N ILE A 16 19.14 3.51 -38.81
CA ILE A 16 19.22 4.54 -39.85
C ILE A 16 20.31 5.58 -39.51
N LEU A 17 20.35 6.08 -38.28
CA LEU A 17 21.40 7.00 -37.83
C LEU A 17 22.81 6.42 -38.04
N ASP A 18 23.00 5.15 -37.72
CA ASP A 18 24.28 4.46 -37.90
C ASP A 18 24.66 4.33 -39.38
N LEU A 19 23.70 4.09 -40.27
CA LEU A 19 23.92 4.13 -41.72
C LEU A 19 24.35 5.52 -42.18
N TYR A 20 23.72 6.59 -41.69
CA TYR A 20 24.07 7.98 -42.02
C TYR A 20 25.35 8.48 -41.32
N ARG A 21 25.81 7.80 -40.26
CA ARG A 21 27.11 8.05 -39.60
C ARG A 21 28.26 7.30 -40.25
N GLY A 22 27.98 6.24 -41.01
CA GLY A 22 28.99 5.44 -41.70
C GLY A 22 28.80 5.47 -43.23
N PRO A 23 28.22 4.42 -43.84
CA PRO A 23 28.19 4.26 -45.31
C PRO A 23 27.56 5.41 -46.09
N LEU A 24 26.60 6.12 -45.51
CA LEU A 24 25.82 7.19 -46.17
C LEU A 24 26.21 8.60 -45.69
N THR A 25 27.41 8.77 -45.11
CA THR A 25 27.85 10.04 -44.51
C THR A 25 27.79 11.22 -45.48
N ASP A 26 28.13 11.00 -46.76
CA ASP A 26 28.16 12.04 -47.80
C ASP A 26 26.81 12.21 -48.53
N VAL A 27 25.82 11.38 -48.22
CA VAL A 27 24.50 11.46 -48.83
C VAL A 27 23.71 12.59 -48.19
N ARG A 28 23.18 13.48 -49.03
CA ARG A 28 22.38 14.64 -48.65
C ARG A 28 21.12 14.69 -49.49
N PHE A 29 19.98 14.60 -48.84
CA PHE A 29 18.68 14.93 -49.42
C PHE A 29 18.18 16.25 -48.82
N PRO A 30 17.27 16.97 -49.49
CA PRO A 30 16.81 18.29 -49.03
C PRO A 30 16.26 18.32 -47.60
N ASP A 31 15.51 17.29 -47.18
CA ASP A 31 14.88 17.20 -45.85
C ASP A 31 15.45 16.05 -45.00
N LEU A 32 16.50 15.39 -45.49
CA LEU A 32 17.04 14.20 -44.85
C LEU A 32 18.54 14.12 -45.05
N ASP A 33 19.26 14.42 -43.98
CA ASP A 33 20.68 14.17 -43.87
C ASP A 33 21.06 13.76 -42.44
N ARG A 34 22.35 13.48 -42.26
CA ARG A 34 22.90 13.12 -40.96
C ARG A 34 22.65 14.21 -39.90
N ALA A 35 22.83 15.48 -40.24
CA ALA A 35 22.72 16.57 -39.28
C ALA A 35 21.28 16.74 -38.79
N ILE A 36 20.30 16.63 -39.69
CA ILE A 36 18.87 16.66 -39.40
C ILE A 36 18.50 15.47 -38.51
N LEU A 37 18.97 14.26 -38.84
CA LEU A 37 18.70 13.06 -38.03
C LEU A 37 19.31 13.15 -36.63
N GLU A 38 20.56 13.61 -36.49
CA GLU A 38 21.22 13.80 -35.19
C GLU A 38 20.55 14.90 -34.37
N THR A 39 20.05 15.95 -35.01
CA THR A 39 19.27 17.00 -34.34
C THR A 39 17.95 16.44 -33.81
N ALA A 40 17.21 15.68 -34.63
CA ALA A 40 15.96 15.05 -34.20
C ALA A 40 16.18 14.02 -33.07
N GLU A 41 17.29 13.28 -33.09
CA GLU A 41 17.70 12.39 -31.99
C GLU A 41 17.91 13.18 -30.69
N ALA A 42 18.68 14.27 -30.75
CA ALA A 42 18.95 15.12 -29.60
C ALA A 42 17.68 15.76 -29.03
N GLU A 43 16.79 16.25 -29.90
CA GLU A 43 15.49 16.82 -29.51
C GLU A 43 14.60 15.79 -28.81
N LEU A 44 14.58 14.54 -29.29
CA LEU A 44 13.83 13.46 -28.66
C LEU A 44 14.38 13.12 -27.27
N ILE A 45 15.70 13.06 -27.11
CA ILE A 45 16.36 12.81 -25.82
C ILE A 45 16.06 13.95 -24.83
N GLU A 46 16.15 15.20 -25.27
CA GLU A 46 15.78 16.37 -24.48
C GLU A 46 14.31 16.29 -24.05
N ALA A 47 13.40 16.02 -24.98
CA ALA A 47 11.96 15.87 -24.70
C ALA A 47 11.72 14.77 -23.66
N GLN A 48 12.36 13.61 -23.79
CA GLN A 48 12.26 12.52 -22.82
C GLN A 48 12.73 12.94 -21.42
N ARG A 49 13.86 13.64 -21.32
CA ARG A 49 14.36 14.16 -20.04
C ARG A 49 13.39 15.15 -19.40
N THR A 50 12.77 16.02 -20.20
CA THR A 50 11.76 16.96 -19.69
C THR A 50 10.52 16.24 -19.18
N LEU A 51 10.08 15.18 -19.86
CA LEU A 51 8.98 14.33 -19.42
C LEU A 51 9.30 13.66 -18.08
N GLU A 52 10.48 13.05 -17.94
CA GLU A 52 10.92 12.41 -16.69
C GLU A 52 11.03 13.40 -15.52
N ALA A 53 11.45 14.63 -15.79
CA ALA A 53 11.47 15.70 -14.79
C ALA A 53 10.03 16.09 -14.37
N ALA A 54 9.13 16.23 -15.33
CA ALA A 54 7.73 16.56 -15.08
C ALA A 54 7.01 15.44 -14.30
N GLU A 55 7.25 14.18 -14.63
CA GLU A 55 6.68 13.02 -13.93
C GLU A 55 7.15 12.97 -12.47
N ARG A 56 8.44 13.22 -12.22
CA ARG A 56 8.98 13.32 -10.84
C ARG A 56 8.35 14.47 -10.06
N ALA A 57 8.19 15.64 -10.69
CA ALA A 57 7.54 16.79 -10.05
C ALA A 57 6.07 16.51 -9.73
N LEU A 58 5.38 15.83 -10.63
CA LEU A 58 3.98 15.42 -10.47
C LEU A 58 3.82 14.40 -9.34
N GLU A 59 4.72 13.42 -9.22
CA GLU A 59 4.67 12.46 -8.13
C GLU A 59 4.95 13.12 -6.77
N ALA A 60 5.91 14.06 -6.71
CA ALA A 60 6.14 14.88 -5.52
C ALA A 60 4.90 15.72 -5.15
N ALA A 61 4.25 16.35 -6.13
CA ALA A 61 3.04 17.12 -5.90
C ALA A 61 1.88 16.25 -5.37
N ARG A 62 1.72 15.02 -5.89
CA ARG A 62 0.75 14.05 -5.37
C ARG A 62 1.00 13.69 -3.92
N ALA A 63 2.26 13.44 -3.55
CA ALA A 63 2.63 13.16 -2.17
C ALA A 63 2.26 14.33 -1.23
N VAL A 64 2.54 15.57 -1.65
CA VAL A 64 2.15 16.77 -0.90
C VAL A 64 0.63 16.86 -0.76
N VAL A 65 -0.14 16.65 -1.83
CA VAL A 65 -1.61 16.67 -1.75
C VAL A 65 -2.14 15.62 -0.78
N ALA A 66 -1.59 14.41 -0.80
CA ALA A 66 -1.96 13.36 0.14
C ALA A 66 -1.68 13.75 1.60
N GLU A 67 -0.49 14.30 1.88
CA GLU A 67 -0.10 14.77 3.21
C GLU A 67 -1.01 15.90 3.72
N ARG A 68 -1.29 16.89 2.86
CA ARG A 68 -2.16 18.03 3.21
C ARG A 68 -3.59 17.57 3.44
N THR A 69 -4.08 16.61 2.65
CA THR A 69 -5.41 16.02 2.81
C THR A 69 -5.52 15.24 4.12
N ALA A 70 -4.51 14.45 4.46
CA ALA A 70 -4.45 13.73 5.74
C ALA A 70 -4.45 14.70 6.93
N THR A 71 -3.65 15.76 6.85
CA THR A 71 -3.58 16.81 7.88
C THR A 71 -4.93 17.52 8.05
N LEU A 72 -5.58 17.90 6.95
CA LEU A 72 -6.88 18.56 6.99
C LEU A 72 -7.95 17.64 7.59
N THR A 73 -7.96 16.37 7.17
CA THR A 73 -8.89 15.36 7.70
C THR A 73 -8.72 15.16 9.20
N ALA A 74 -7.48 15.06 9.67
CA ALA A 74 -7.19 14.91 11.10
C ALA A 74 -7.68 16.12 11.91
N LYS A 75 -7.47 17.34 11.40
CA LYS A 75 -7.97 18.58 12.03
C LYS A 75 -9.49 18.63 12.03
N ALA A 76 -10.13 18.27 10.92
CA ALA A 76 -11.59 18.23 10.81
C ALA A 76 -12.21 17.24 11.80
N GLN A 77 -11.61 16.05 11.96
CA GLN A 77 -12.06 15.06 12.95
C GLN A 77 -11.96 15.58 14.38
N ARG A 78 -10.85 16.24 14.75
CA ARG A 78 -10.70 16.87 16.08
C ARG A 78 -11.72 17.99 16.28
N GLY A 79 -11.89 18.85 15.28
CA GLY A 79 -12.90 19.92 15.31
C GLY A 79 -14.31 19.38 15.49
N LEU A 80 -14.65 18.27 14.82
CA LEU A 80 -15.93 17.60 14.98
C LEU A 80 -16.12 17.05 16.40
N SER A 81 -15.07 16.49 17.02
CA SER A 81 -15.12 16.05 18.41
C SER A 81 -15.37 17.22 19.37
N TYR A 82 -14.73 18.37 19.16
CA TYR A 82 -14.97 19.56 19.98
C TYR A 82 -16.38 20.15 19.76
N ALA A 83 -16.86 20.15 18.51
CA ALA A 83 -18.22 20.60 18.20
C ALA A 83 -19.27 19.74 18.91
N LYS A 84 -19.06 18.42 19.04
CA LYS A 84 -19.98 17.54 19.80
C LYS A 84 -20.11 17.92 21.26
N VAL A 85 -19.00 18.30 21.92
CA VAL A 85 -19.00 18.73 23.32
C VAL A 85 -19.66 20.11 23.45
N PHE A 86 -19.35 21.04 22.54
CA PHE A 86 -19.90 22.40 22.64
C PHE A 86 -21.40 22.48 22.35
N THR A 87 -21.93 21.56 21.53
CA THR A 87 -23.35 21.54 21.15
C THR A 87 -24.22 20.73 22.10
N GLU A 88 -23.69 20.33 23.27
CA GLU A 88 -24.41 19.46 24.21
C GLU A 88 -25.74 20.08 24.69
N ASP A 89 -25.74 21.40 24.91
CA ASP A 89 -26.88 22.17 25.40
C ASP A 89 -27.72 22.80 24.28
N GLN A 90 -27.38 22.55 23.00
CA GLN A 90 -28.01 23.18 21.84
C GLN A 90 -28.53 22.12 20.86
N PRO A 91 -29.79 21.66 21.01
CA PRO A 91 -30.32 20.50 20.27
C PRO A 91 -30.27 20.69 18.75
N GLU A 92 -30.60 21.88 18.26
CA GLU A 92 -30.58 22.21 16.82
C GLU A 92 -29.16 22.14 16.21
N LEU A 93 -28.13 22.52 16.96
CA LEU A 93 -26.74 22.44 16.50
C LEU A 93 -26.18 21.02 16.62
N ARG A 94 -26.60 20.27 17.64
CA ARG A 94 -26.22 18.87 17.82
C ARG A 94 -26.65 18.03 16.63
N GLU A 95 -27.87 18.20 16.13
CA GLU A 95 -28.38 17.49 14.94
C GLU A 95 -27.54 17.77 13.68
N ARG A 96 -27.08 19.01 13.50
CA ARG A 96 -26.21 19.36 12.38
C ARG A 96 -24.83 18.70 12.49
N VAL A 97 -24.26 18.69 13.69
CA VAL A 97 -22.95 18.06 13.95
C VAL A 97 -23.03 16.53 13.80
N THR A 98 -24.12 15.89 14.22
CA THR A 98 -24.31 14.44 14.04
C THR A 98 -24.51 14.07 12.57
N ALA A 99 -25.25 14.87 11.79
CA ALA A 99 -25.38 14.69 10.35
C ALA A 99 -24.03 14.74 9.63
N ILE A 100 -23.16 15.70 9.98
CA ILE A 100 -21.80 15.80 9.44
C ILE A 100 -20.95 14.58 9.84
N ALA A 101 -21.10 14.09 11.07
CA ALA A 101 -20.39 12.90 11.54
C ALA A 101 -20.80 11.62 10.79
N ALA A 102 -22.08 11.50 10.40
CA ALA A 102 -22.57 10.37 9.61
C ALA A 102 -21.97 10.32 8.20
N LEU A 103 -21.74 11.48 7.56
CA LEU A 103 -21.04 11.53 6.27
C LEU A 103 -19.59 11.01 6.40
N ALA A 104 -18.93 11.35 7.49
CA ALA A 104 -17.55 10.91 7.75
C ALA A 104 -17.42 9.40 8.06
N SER A 105 -18.50 8.71 8.45
CA SER A 105 -18.48 7.26 8.71
C SER A 105 -18.77 6.43 7.46
N VAL A 106 -19.58 6.94 6.52
CA VAL A 106 -19.83 6.30 5.22
C VAL A 106 -18.54 6.19 4.40
N VAL A 107 -17.71 7.24 4.38
CA VAL A 107 -16.43 7.26 3.65
C VAL A 107 -15.46 6.20 4.16
N ARG A 108 -15.44 5.92 5.48
CA ARG A 108 -14.55 4.91 6.07
C ARG A 108 -14.98 3.46 5.79
N ARG A 109 -16.26 3.23 5.45
CA ARG A 109 -16.78 1.89 5.19
C ARG A 109 -16.56 1.43 3.74
N ALA A 110 -16.15 2.35 2.86
CA ALA A 110 -15.94 2.10 1.43
C ALA A 110 -14.50 1.66 1.08
N GLU A 111 -13.54 1.72 2.01
CA GLU A 111 -12.24 1.05 1.84
C GLU A 111 -12.28 -0.36 2.44
N PRO A 112 -12.34 -1.43 1.64
CA PRO A 112 -12.16 -2.78 2.16
C PRO A 112 -10.68 -3.01 2.52
N ALA A 113 -10.49 -3.52 3.73
CA ALA A 113 -9.33 -4.22 4.26
C ALA A 113 -8.27 -4.62 3.21
N ARG A 114 -7.12 -3.92 3.21
CA ARG A 114 -5.92 -4.37 2.51
C ARG A 114 -5.07 -5.39 3.31
N ASP A 115 -5.53 -5.83 4.48
CA ASP A 115 -4.77 -6.74 5.35
C ASP A 115 -5.34 -8.17 5.48
N GLU A 116 -6.44 -8.53 4.79
CA GLU A 116 -6.98 -9.91 4.83
C GLU A 116 -6.61 -10.80 3.62
N ALA A 117 -5.85 -10.29 2.64
CA ALA A 117 -5.45 -11.07 1.46
C ALA A 117 -4.21 -11.97 1.68
N ALA A 118 -3.52 -11.88 2.82
CA ALA A 118 -2.33 -12.70 3.11
C ALA A 118 -2.64 -14.05 3.79
N ALA A 119 -3.85 -14.26 4.32
CA ALA A 119 -4.22 -15.49 5.03
C ALA A 119 -4.96 -16.54 4.17
N ALA A 120 -5.37 -16.19 2.94
CA ALA A 120 -6.18 -17.07 2.08
C ALA A 120 -5.37 -18.02 1.17
N ASN A 121 -4.03 -17.90 1.13
CA ASN A 121 -3.15 -18.72 0.28
C ASN A 121 -2.21 -19.65 1.06
N ALA A 122 -2.69 -20.27 2.13
CA ALA A 122 -2.00 -21.40 2.76
C ALA A 122 -2.38 -22.72 2.04
N PRO A 123 -1.44 -23.44 1.40
CA PRO A 123 -1.75 -24.67 0.68
C PRO A 123 -2.20 -25.78 1.63
N LYS A 124 -3.43 -26.26 1.44
CA LYS A 124 -4.04 -27.42 2.13
C LYS A 124 -3.16 -28.67 1.93
N LYS A 125 -2.33 -29.00 2.91
CA LYS A 125 -1.62 -30.29 3.00
C LYS A 125 -2.63 -31.42 3.15
N ARG A 126 -2.95 -32.06 2.03
CA ARG A 126 -3.58 -33.39 1.95
C ARG A 126 -2.57 -34.44 2.45
N GLY A 127 -2.99 -35.32 3.37
CA GLY A 127 -2.24 -36.54 3.66
C GLY A 127 -2.25 -37.02 5.11
N ARG A 128 -3.42 -37.32 5.69
CA ARG A 128 -3.55 -38.41 6.67
C ARG A 128 -4.99 -38.94 6.67
N PRO A 129 -5.23 -40.19 6.22
CA PRO A 129 -6.57 -40.76 6.20
C PRO A 129 -7.10 -40.95 7.63
N ARG A 130 -8.35 -40.53 7.86
CA ARG A 130 -9.06 -40.68 9.14
C ARG A 130 -9.45 -42.15 9.32
N LYS A 131 -8.98 -42.78 10.41
CA LYS A 131 -9.42 -44.10 10.83
C LYS A 131 -10.82 -43.98 11.44
N ILE A 132 -11.80 -44.53 10.73
CA ILE A 132 -13.19 -44.70 11.16
C ILE A 132 -13.18 -45.63 12.39
N ARG A 133 -13.92 -45.23 13.44
CA ARG A 133 -14.32 -46.10 14.55
C ARG A 133 -15.83 -45.97 14.72
N GLU A 134 -16.54 -46.76 13.93
CA GLU A 134 -17.83 -47.40 14.22
C GLU A 134 -17.64 -48.29 15.48
N GLU A 135 -18.54 -48.46 16.45
CA GLU A 135 -19.96 -48.13 16.61
C GLU A 135 -20.29 -47.95 18.11
N ASP A 136 -21.50 -47.46 18.33
CA ASP A 136 -22.30 -47.42 19.55
C ASP A 136 -22.23 -48.66 20.45
N GLY A 137 -22.31 -48.43 21.77
CA GLY A 137 -22.83 -49.42 22.70
C GLY A 137 -22.22 -49.35 24.10
N GLY A 138 -22.97 -48.82 25.07
CA GLY A 138 -22.79 -49.21 26.47
C GLY A 138 -22.81 -48.07 27.49
N ALA A 139 -24.03 -47.76 27.93
CA ALA A 139 -24.52 -47.16 29.18
C ALA A 139 -23.54 -46.62 30.28
N PRO A 140 -23.92 -45.51 30.96
CA PRO A 140 -23.20 -44.92 32.09
C PRO A 140 -23.61 -45.59 33.41
N LEU A 141 -22.72 -45.79 34.38
CA LEU A 141 -23.12 -46.09 35.76
C LEU A 141 -21.90 -46.05 36.71
N PHE A 142 -21.87 -45.03 37.57
CA PHE A 142 -21.19 -44.92 38.88
C PHE A 142 -19.68 -45.25 39.01
N ALA A 143 -18.92 -44.25 39.47
CA ALA A 143 -17.99 -44.31 40.62
C ALA A 143 -17.20 -42.98 40.60
N ASP A 144 -17.59 -41.96 41.35
CA ASP A 144 -17.37 -41.80 42.79
C ASP A 144 -15.88 -41.56 43.12
N GLY A 145 -15.62 -40.50 43.91
CA GLY A 145 -14.33 -40.26 44.56
C GLY A 145 -13.46 -39.10 44.03
N ALA A 146 -13.77 -37.88 44.45
CA ALA A 146 -12.71 -36.97 44.94
C ALA A 146 -12.12 -37.59 46.24
N PRO A 147 -10.89 -37.27 46.75
CA PRO A 147 -10.39 -35.89 46.92
C PRO A 147 -8.84 -35.70 46.96
N SER A 148 -8.45 -34.43 47.23
CA SER A 148 -7.24 -33.94 47.94
C SER A 148 -5.89 -34.02 47.22
N THR A 149 -5.20 -32.90 46.94
CA THR A 149 -4.27 -32.05 47.75
C THR A 149 -2.94 -32.06 46.93
N ASP A 150 -2.10 -31.04 46.78
CA ASP A 150 -1.42 -30.08 47.66
C ASP A 150 -0.92 -28.92 46.74
N LEU A 151 -1.04 -27.62 47.02
CA LEU A 151 -0.33 -26.74 47.99
C LEU A 151 1.21 -26.87 48.00
N GLU A 152 1.89 -25.88 47.38
CA GLU A 152 3.24 -25.29 47.64
C GLU A 152 3.48 -24.33 46.45
N VAL A 153 3.54 -22.99 46.50
CA VAL A 153 4.15 -21.97 47.39
C VAL A 153 5.65 -22.16 47.59
N ASP A 154 6.44 -21.48 46.75
CA ASP A 154 7.61 -20.64 47.07
C ASP A 154 8.10 -20.07 45.73
N GLY A 155 8.35 -18.78 45.54
CA GLY A 155 9.22 -17.90 46.31
C GLY A 155 10.43 -17.60 45.42
N GLU A 156 10.68 -16.34 45.09
CA GLU A 156 12.02 -15.70 45.09
C GLU A 156 12.01 -14.39 44.27
N LEU A 157 12.16 -13.29 45.03
CA LEU A 157 12.41 -11.93 44.58
C LEU A 157 13.86 -11.82 44.10
N ALA A 158 14.08 -11.23 42.93
CA ALA A 158 15.39 -10.70 42.56
C ALA A 158 15.28 -9.19 42.43
N ASP A 159 15.71 -8.51 43.49
CA ASP A 159 15.95 -7.07 43.58
C ASP A 159 17.44 -6.79 43.27
N SER A 160 17.72 -5.55 42.85
CA SER A 160 19.04 -4.91 42.68
C SER A 160 19.90 -5.41 41.49
N GLU A 161 20.62 -4.56 40.76
CA GLU A 161 21.54 -3.54 41.28
C GLU A 161 21.76 -2.41 40.26
N ALA A 162 21.80 -1.19 40.80
CA ALA A 162 22.18 0.03 40.11
C ALA A 162 23.68 0.29 40.30
N ALA A 163 24.36 0.70 39.24
CA ALA A 163 25.56 1.54 39.28
C ALA A 163 25.75 2.21 37.90
#